data_AF-A0A0P0M4A1-F1
#
_entry.id   AF-A0A0P0M4A1-F1
#
_cell.length_a   1.000
_cell.length_b   1.000
_cell.length_c   1.000
_cell.angle_alpha   90.00
_cell.angle_beta   90.00
_cell.angle_gamma   90.00
#
_symmetry.space_group_name_H-M   'P 1'
#
loop_
_entity.id
_entity.type
_entity.pdbx_description
1 polymer ?
#
loop_
_entity_poly.entity_id
_entity_poly.type
_entity_poly.pdbx_seq_one_letter_code
_entity_poly.pdbx_strand_id
1 'polypeptide(L)'
;MGEVYIEKFQDVKATQPIISFIDIDQLKLEIYVTQDIARAAQALDTIQVRFDAQPDKVYNAKIMEISKGTTRNNLSYLLTALLPNKEGKLLAGMSGKASLNAPSVSTLSQGAAIPQTALCHRPTEGDYLWVVNSKTQQVTKRKVKKGDLLPNGYVSITEGLYPDETVANSGLRFLSDGMKISVENE
;
A
#
# COMPACT_ATOMS: atom_id res chain seq x y z
N MET A 1 9.58 -30.22 -8.46
CA MET A 1 10.99 -30.70 -8.64
C MET A 1 11.45 -31.24 -7.29
N GLY A 2 12.19 -32.35 -7.25
CA GLY A 2 12.63 -32.96 -5.98
C GLY A 2 14.15 -33.03 -5.86
N GLU A 3 14.66 -32.97 -4.64
CA GLU A 3 16.08 -33.21 -4.33
C GLU A 3 16.24 -34.63 -3.78
N VAL A 4 17.25 -35.35 -4.28
CA VAL A 4 17.64 -36.68 -3.78
C VAL A 4 18.89 -36.51 -2.94
N TYR A 5 18.85 -36.92 -1.68
CA TYR A 5 19.94 -36.71 -0.71
C TYR A 5 20.84 -37.94 -0.52
N ILE A 6 20.56 -39.04 -1.22
CA ILE A 6 21.28 -40.30 -1.07
C ILE A 6 21.68 -40.87 -2.43
N GLU A 7 22.78 -41.60 -2.44
CA GLU A 7 23.25 -42.34 -3.61
C GLU A 7 22.90 -43.83 -3.52
N LYS A 8 22.97 -44.52 -4.66
CA LYS A 8 22.73 -45.96 -4.72
C LYS A 8 23.76 -46.69 -3.85
N PHE A 9 23.30 -47.61 -2.99
CA PHE A 9 24.11 -48.39 -2.04
C PHE A 9 24.66 -47.63 -0.82
N GLN A 10 24.17 -46.42 -0.54
CA GLN A 10 24.50 -45.72 0.69
C GLN A 10 23.69 -46.26 1.89
N ASP A 11 24.36 -46.53 3.00
CA ASP A 11 23.69 -46.86 4.27
C ASP A 11 22.91 -45.64 4.80
N VAL A 12 21.63 -45.82 5.09
CA VAL A 12 20.75 -44.78 5.62
C VAL A 12 20.41 -45.05 7.08
N LYS A 13 20.44 -44.00 7.90
CA LYS A 13 20.02 -44.08 9.31
C LYS A 13 18.53 -43.80 9.43
N ALA A 14 17.91 -44.32 10.49
CA ALA A 14 16.54 -43.95 10.84
C ALA A 14 16.44 -42.41 10.90
N THR A 15 15.36 -41.84 10.35
CA THR A 15 15.08 -40.39 10.25
C THR A 15 15.95 -39.58 9.29
N GLN A 16 16.87 -40.20 8.54
CA GLN A 16 17.61 -39.51 7.49
C GLN A 16 16.69 -39.20 6.30
N PRO A 17 16.56 -37.92 5.86
CA PRO A 17 15.76 -37.57 4.70
C PRO A 17 16.42 -38.13 3.43
N ILE A 18 15.61 -38.78 2.59
CA ILE A 18 16.07 -39.50 1.39
C ILE A 18 15.76 -38.70 0.12
N ILE A 19 14.54 -38.19 0.04
CA ILE A 19 14.03 -37.37 -1.07
C ILE A 19 13.18 -36.25 -0.49
N SER A 20 13.29 -35.05 -1.06
CA SER A 20 12.34 -33.96 -0.88
C SER A 20 11.51 -33.78 -2.15
N PHE A 21 10.21 -33.57 -2.01
CA PHE A 21 9.32 -33.18 -3.10
C PHE A 21 8.86 -31.74 -2.89
N ILE A 22 9.07 -30.90 -3.91
CA ILE A 22 8.49 -29.57 -3.96
C ILE A 22 7.35 -29.59 -4.97
N ASP A 23 6.13 -29.50 -4.46
CA ASP A 23 4.94 -29.20 -5.25
C ASP A 23 4.87 -27.68 -5.46
N ILE A 24 4.85 -27.28 -6.74
CA ILE A 24 4.76 -25.88 -7.15
C ILE A 24 3.46 -25.60 -7.91
N ASP A 25 2.53 -26.55 -8.00
CA ASP A 25 1.22 -26.35 -8.65
C ASP A 25 0.38 -25.32 -7.90
N GLN A 26 0.68 -25.12 -6.62
CA GLN A 26 0.13 -24.07 -5.79
C GLN A 26 1.24 -23.40 -4.98
N LEU A 27 1.40 -22.09 -5.16
CA LEU A 27 2.39 -21.32 -4.40
C LEU A 27 1.79 -20.85 -3.08
N LYS A 28 2.51 -21.11 -1.99
CA LYS A 28 2.26 -20.51 -0.68
C LYS A 28 2.99 -19.18 -0.59
N LEU A 29 2.23 -18.11 -0.41
CA LEU A 29 2.74 -16.76 -0.20
C LEU A 29 2.73 -16.45 1.28
N GLU A 30 3.87 -16.00 1.79
CA GLU A 30 4.07 -15.59 3.18
C GLU A 30 4.34 -14.08 3.21
N ILE A 31 3.43 -13.32 3.83
CA ILE A 31 3.42 -11.86 3.76
C ILE A 31 3.40 -11.32 5.19
N TYR A 32 4.44 -10.60 5.57
CA TYR A 32 4.53 -9.94 6.87
C TYR A 32 3.84 -8.58 6.82
N VAL A 33 2.81 -8.41 7.64
CA VAL A 33 1.93 -7.23 7.63
C VAL A 33 1.82 -6.61 9.02
N THR A 34 1.52 -5.31 9.08
CA THR A 34 1.23 -4.61 10.34
C THR A 34 -0.14 -5.01 10.89
N GLN A 35 -0.42 -4.65 12.15
CA GLN A 35 -1.69 -4.95 12.80
C GLN A 35 -2.90 -4.39 12.05
N ASP A 36 -2.82 -3.15 11.55
CA ASP A 36 -3.94 -2.52 10.83
C ASP A 36 -4.25 -3.26 9.53
N ILE A 37 -3.22 -3.70 8.81
CA ILE A 37 -3.37 -4.49 7.58
C ILE A 37 -3.93 -5.87 7.92
N ALA A 38 -3.42 -6.53 8.97
CA ALA A 38 -3.93 -7.81 9.43
C ALA A 38 -5.42 -7.75 9.78
N ARG A 39 -5.86 -6.69 10.48
CA ARG A 39 -7.27 -6.45 10.80
C ARG A 39 -8.10 -6.22 9.54
N ALA A 40 -7.64 -5.37 8.62
CA ALA A 40 -8.36 -5.10 7.37
C ALA A 40 -8.49 -6.36 6.48
N ALA A 41 -7.44 -7.19 6.45
CA ALA A 41 -7.40 -8.42 5.67
C ALA A 41 -8.42 -9.47 6.14
N GLN A 42 -8.85 -9.45 7.41
CA GLN A 42 -9.84 -10.40 7.92
C GLN A 42 -11.20 -10.32 7.22
N ALA A 43 -11.53 -9.16 6.64
CA ALA A 43 -12.76 -8.95 5.88
C ALA A 43 -12.63 -9.30 4.39
N LEU A 44 -11.47 -9.81 3.95
CA LEU A 44 -11.17 -10.10 2.55
C LEU A 44 -10.95 -11.60 2.34
N ASP A 45 -11.41 -12.10 1.19
CA ASP A 45 -11.16 -13.49 0.77
C ASP A 45 -9.88 -13.62 -0.08
N THR A 46 -9.47 -12.52 -0.73
CA THR A 46 -8.36 -12.52 -1.69
C THR A 46 -7.50 -11.27 -1.57
N ILE A 47 -6.26 -11.40 -2.02
CA ILE A 47 -5.31 -10.30 -2.19
C ILE A 47 -4.78 -10.28 -3.63
N GLN A 48 -4.36 -9.10 -4.08
CA GLN A 48 -3.66 -8.95 -5.35
C GLN A 48 -2.16 -9.00 -5.11
N VAL A 49 -1.43 -9.69 -5.98
CA VAL A 49 0.01 -9.89 -5.89
C VAL A 49 0.65 -9.56 -7.23
N ARG A 50 1.73 -8.80 -7.20
CA ARG A 50 2.62 -8.55 -8.34
C ARG A 50 4.01 -9.02 -7.97
N PHE A 51 4.60 -9.88 -8.79
CA PHE A 51 5.99 -10.30 -8.58
C PHE A 51 6.95 -9.30 -9.21
N ASP A 52 8.11 -9.07 -8.59
CA ASP A 52 9.08 -8.09 -9.07
C ASP A 52 9.64 -8.46 -10.45
N ALA A 53 9.71 -9.75 -10.76
CA ALA A 53 10.12 -10.24 -12.09
C ALA A 53 9.04 -10.05 -13.17
N GLN A 54 7.79 -9.77 -12.80
CA GLN A 54 6.66 -9.61 -13.71
C GLN A 54 5.71 -8.50 -13.18
N PRO A 55 6.19 -7.23 -13.13
CA PRO A 55 5.47 -6.14 -12.45
C PRO A 55 4.13 -5.80 -13.11
N ASP A 56 3.99 -6.06 -14.41
CA ASP A 56 2.78 -5.78 -15.18
C ASP A 56 1.67 -6.83 -14.98
N LYS A 57 1.98 -7.97 -14.34
CA LYS A 57 1.03 -9.06 -14.11
C LYS A 57 0.50 -9.04 -12.68
N VAL A 58 -0.82 -9.01 -12.57
CA VAL A 58 -1.53 -9.10 -11.28
C VAL A 58 -2.10 -10.49 -11.12
N TYR A 59 -1.85 -11.07 -9.96
CA TYR A 59 -2.33 -12.38 -9.56
C TYR A 59 -3.28 -12.23 -8.38
N ASN A 60 -4.40 -12.97 -8.40
CA ASN A 60 -5.31 -13.04 -7.26
C ASN A 60 -4.95 -14.28 -6.42
N ALA A 61 -4.49 -14.06 -5.20
CA ALA A 61 -4.20 -15.12 -4.25
C ALA A 61 -5.29 -15.19 -3.19
N LYS A 62 -5.71 -16.40 -2.83
CA LYS A 62 -6.73 -16.64 -1.80
C LYS A 62 -6.09 -16.57 -0.43
N ILE A 63 -6.62 -15.74 0.47
CA ILE A 63 -6.17 -15.70 1.86
C ILE A 63 -6.58 -17.01 2.52
N MET A 64 -5.63 -17.65 3.19
CA MET A 64 -5.88 -18.89 3.94
C MET A 64 -5.89 -18.66 5.44
N GLU A 65 -4.91 -17.90 5.92
CA GLU A 65 -4.74 -17.65 7.34
C GLU A 65 -4.05 -16.31 7.56
N ILE A 66 -4.47 -15.62 8.62
CA ILE A 66 -3.75 -14.51 9.21
C ILE A 66 -3.41 -14.94 10.63
N SER A 67 -2.14 -14.89 11.01
CA SER A 67 -1.70 -15.34 12.33
C SER A 67 -2.44 -14.58 13.44
N LYS A 68 -2.81 -15.28 14.52
CA LYS A 68 -3.49 -14.65 15.68
C LYS A 68 -2.55 -13.90 16.62
N GLY A 69 -1.25 -14.11 16.46
CA GLY A 69 -0.19 -13.43 17.19
C GLY A 69 0.88 -12.95 16.23
N THR A 70 1.76 -12.10 16.75
CA THR A 70 2.91 -11.62 16.01
C THR A 70 3.94 -12.72 15.81
N THR A 71 4.76 -12.58 14.78
CA THR A 71 5.97 -13.36 14.54
C THR A 71 6.91 -13.31 15.75
N ARG A 72 7.93 -14.19 15.82
CA ARG A 72 8.84 -14.27 16.99
C ARG A 72 9.54 -12.95 17.34
N ASN A 73 9.70 -12.04 16.39
CA ASN A 73 10.26 -10.71 16.62
C ASN A 73 9.22 -9.69 17.14
N ASN A 74 7.96 -10.07 17.32
CA ASN A 74 6.83 -9.25 17.77
C ASN A 74 6.53 -8.00 16.92
N LEU A 75 6.95 -7.97 15.65
CA LEU A 75 6.81 -6.79 14.79
C LEU A 75 5.74 -6.92 13.70
N SER A 76 5.31 -8.14 13.37
CA SER A 76 4.43 -8.36 12.22
C SER A 76 3.50 -9.54 12.43
N TYR A 77 2.36 -9.52 11.76
CA TYR A 77 1.47 -10.65 11.61
C TYR A 77 1.80 -11.35 10.29
N LEU A 78 1.71 -12.68 10.28
CA LEU A 78 1.95 -13.49 9.10
C LEU A 78 0.62 -13.73 8.39
N LEU A 79 0.47 -13.17 7.19
CA LEU A 79 -0.63 -13.48 6.27
C LEU A 79 -0.15 -14.56 5.29
N THR A 80 -0.84 -15.69 5.28
CA THR A 80 -0.61 -16.80 4.34
C THR A 80 -1.69 -16.79 3.27
N ALA A 81 -1.29 -16.75 2.00
CA ALA A 81 -2.19 -16.85 0.86
C ALA A 81 -1.74 -17.95 -0.11
N LEU A 82 -2.68 -18.52 -0.87
CA LEU A 82 -2.42 -19.52 -1.89
C LEU A 82 -2.69 -18.96 -3.29
N LEU A 83 -1.73 -19.17 -4.18
CA LEU A 83 -1.80 -18.77 -5.58
C LEU A 83 -1.70 -20.01 -6.48
N PRO A 84 -2.72 -20.32 -7.31
CA PRO A 84 -2.61 -21.40 -8.29
C PRO A 84 -1.50 -21.14 -9.30
N ASN A 85 -0.70 -22.17 -9.58
CA ASN A 85 0.43 -22.16 -10.51
C ASN A 85 0.48 -23.48 -11.31
N LYS A 86 -0.68 -23.94 -11.80
CA LYS A 86 -0.83 -25.22 -12.53
C LYS A 86 0.06 -25.35 -13.78
N GLU A 87 0.46 -24.22 -14.36
CA GLU A 87 1.34 -24.19 -15.54
C GLU A 87 2.83 -24.19 -15.16
N GLY A 88 3.17 -24.16 -13.87
CA GLY A 88 4.56 -24.16 -13.37
C GLY A 88 5.39 -22.95 -13.80
N LYS A 89 4.74 -21.86 -14.24
CA LYS A 89 5.42 -20.67 -14.79
C LYS A 89 6.04 -19.79 -13.70
N LEU A 90 5.50 -19.85 -12.49
CA LEU A 90 6.02 -19.11 -11.34
C LEU A 90 6.96 -20.01 -10.54
N LEU A 91 8.10 -19.46 -10.15
CA LEU A 91 9.13 -20.17 -9.40
C LEU A 91 8.93 -19.97 -7.89
N ALA A 92 9.35 -20.96 -7.10
CA ALA A 92 9.45 -20.80 -5.65
C ALA A 92 10.54 -19.76 -5.31
N GLY A 93 10.34 -19.01 -4.23
CA GLY A 93 11.30 -17.99 -3.76
C GLY A 93 11.19 -16.62 -4.44
N MET A 94 10.24 -16.43 -5.37
CA MET A 94 9.98 -15.12 -5.97
C MET A 94 9.53 -14.10 -4.91
N SER A 95 10.08 -12.88 -5.00
CA SER A 95 9.66 -11.73 -4.21
C SER A 95 8.68 -10.85 -5.00
N GLY A 96 7.87 -10.09 -4.28
CA GLY A 96 6.87 -9.23 -4.89
C GLY A 96 6.12 -8.38 -3.87
N LYS A 97 5.13 -7.67 -4.38
CA LYS A 97 4.27 -6.77 -3.62
C LYS A 97 2.86 -7.33 -3.57
N ALA A 98 2.25 -7.30 -2.39
CA ALA A 98 0.84 -7.59 -2.20
C ALA A 98 0.07 -6.30 -1.91
N SER A 99 -1.10 -6.18 -2.53
CA SER A 99 -2.03 -5.06 -2.34
C SER A 99 -3.38 -5.59 -1.88
N LEU A 100 -3.90 -4.96 -0.83
CA LEU A 100 -5.21 -5.26 -0.28
C LEU A 100 -6.16 -4.16 -0.73
N ASN A 101 -7.19 -4.55 -1.47
CA ASN A 101 -8.31 -3.67 -1.76
C ASN A 101 -9.32 -3.83 -0.62
N ALA A 102 -8.95 -3.34 0.57
CA ALA A 102 -9.96 -3.17 1.60
C ALA A 102 -10.94 -2.11 1.08
N PRO A 103 -12.27 -2.33 1.17
CA PRO A 103 -13.19 -1.24 1.03
C PRO A 103 -12.79 -0.24 2.11
N SER A 104 -12.13 0.84 1.70
CA SER A 104 -12.02 2.01 2.56
C SER A 104 -13.44 2.24 3.03
N VAL A 105 -13.63 2.40 4.33
CA VAL A 105 -14.80 3.12 4.82
C VAL A 105 -14.58 4.57 4.39
N SER A 106 -14.58 4.81 3.08
CA SER A 106 -14.91 6.07 2.49
C SER A 106 -16.37 6.24 2.86
N THR A 107 -16.58 6.68 4.10
CA THR A 107 -17.43 7.84 4.27
C THR A 107 -16.92 8.80 3.20
N LEU A 108 -17.62 8.86 2.07
CA LEU A 108 -17.59 9.99 1.18
C LEU A 108 -18.11 11.17 2.02
N SER A 109 -17.30 11.56 2.99
CA SER A 109 -17.40 12.80 3.71
C SER A 109 -17.20 13.80 2.59
N GLN A 110 -18.28 14.48 2.22
CA GLN A 110 -18.37 15.46 1.14
C GLN A 110 -17.22 16.47 1.25
N GLY A 111 -16.08 16.15 0.65
CA GLY A 111 -14.82 16.84 0.86
C GLY A 111 -14.04 16.91 -0.44
N ALA A 112 -13.34 18.01 -0.66
CA ALA A 112 -12.54 18.21 -1.86
C ALA A 112 -11.30 17.31 -1.82
N ALA A 113 -10.94 16.72 -2.95
CA ALA A 113 -9.72 15.94 -3.11
C ALA A 113 -8.63 16.84 -3.73
N ILE A 114 -7.48 16.93 -3.08
CA ILE A 114 -6.33 17.70 -3.56
C ILE A 114 -5.09 16.82 -3.69
N PRO A 115 -4.11 17.16 -4.55
CA PRO A 115 -2.81 16.51 -4.53
C PRO A 115 -2.14 16.65 -3.15
N GLN A 116 -1.54 15.58 -2.65
CA GLN A 116 -0.80 15.62 -1.37
C GLN A 116 0.33 16.67 -1.37
N THR A 117 0.88 16.96 -2.55
CA THR A 117 1.93 17.95 -2.77
C THR A 117 1.50 19.37 -2.45
N ALA A 118 0.18 19.67 -2.50
CA ALA A 118 -0.39 20.96 -2.14
C ALA A 118 -0.58 21.13 -0.61
N LEU A 119 -0.62 20.02 0.15
CA LEU A 119 -0.85 20.04 1.59
C LEU A 119 0.41 20.40 2.36
N CYS A 120 0.35 21.47 3.16
CA CYS A 120 1.44 21.88 4.02
C CYS A 120 1.15 21.50 5.49
N HIS A 121 2.21 21.18 6.24
CA HIS A 121 2.12 20.90 7.67
C HIS A 121 3.20 21.68 8.43
N ARG A 122 2.82 22.31 9.54
CA ARG A 122 3.76 22.89 10.51
C ARG A 122 3.38 22.40 11.91
N PRO A 123 4.33 21.91 12.73
CA PRO A 123 4.01 21.38 14.07
C PRO A 123 3.22 22.35 14.97
N THR A 124 3.45 23.65 14.83
CA THR A 124 2.79 24.70 15.61
C THR A 124 1.42 25.12 15.07
N GLU A 125 1.15 24.93 13.79
CA GLU A 125 -0.06 25.46 13.11
C GLU A 125 -1.03 24.34 12.70
N GLY A 126 -0.52 23.13 12.45
CA GLY A 126 -1.24 21.99 11.90
C GLY A 126 -1.19 21.95 10.37
N ASP A 127 -2.19 21.29 9.78
CA ASP A 127 -2.37 21.17 8.34
C ASP A 127 -2.98 22.45 7.74
N TYR A 128 -2.43 22.93 6.63
CA TYR A 128 -2.91 24.13 5.94
C TYR A 128 -2.67 24.08 4.43
N LEU A 129 -3.40 24.91 3.69
CA LEU A 129 -3.28 25.11 2.25
C LEU A 129 -3.05 26.58 1.92
N TRP A 130 -2.53 26.81 0.72
CA TRP A 130 -2.45 28.13 0.10
C TRP A 130 -3.57 28.28 -0.91
N VAL A 131 -4.62 29.01 -0.54
CA VAL A 131 -5.77 29.27 -1.41
C VAL A 131 -5.49 30.52 -2.24
N VAL A 132 -5.60 30.36 -3.56
CA VAL A 132 -5.33 31.40 -4.55
C VAL A 132 -6.63 32.16 -4.83
N ASN A 133 -6.60 33.47 -4.64
CA ASN A 133 -7.68 34.34 -5.09
C ASN A 133 -7.36 34.85 -6.50
N SER A 134 -8.03 34.29 -7.51
CA SER A 134 -7.81 34.63 -8.92
C SER A 134 -8.10 36.09 -9.27
N LYS A 135 -8.94 36.79 -8.48
CA LYS A 135 -9.27 38.22 -8.73
C LYS A 135 -8.18 39.16 -8.24
N THR A 136 -7.57 38.85 -7.09
CA THR A 136 -6.52 39.69 -6.49
C THR A 136 -5.11 39.19 -6.79
N GLN A 137 -5.00 38.00 -7.40
CA GLN A 137 -3.74 37.27 -7.61
C GLN A 137 -2.94 37.12 -6.32
N GLN A 138 -3.62 36.88 -5.20
CA GLN A 138 -3.00 36.72 -3.88
C GLN A 138 -3.25 35.33 -3.33
N VAL A 139 -2.29 34.83 -2.55
CA VAL A 139 -2.46 33.61 -1.77
C VAL A 139 -2.83 33.93 -0.34
N THR A 140 -3.71 33.12 0.22
CA THR A 140 -4.08 33.16 1.64
C THR A 140 -3.81 31.82 2.27
N LYS A 141 -3.24 31.84 3.47
CA LYS A 141 -3.04 30.63 4.25
C LYS A 141 -4.37 30.23 4.87
N ARG A 142 -4.80 29.01 4.65
CA ARG A 142 -6.03 28.47 5.25
C ARG A 142 -5.75 27.17 5.99
N LYS A 143 -6.11 27.15 7.27
CA LYS A 143 -6.06 25.93 8.07
C LYS A 143 -7.13 24.96 7.57
N VAL A 144 -6.76 23.70 7.43
CA VAL A 144 -7.65 22.64 6.94
C VAL A 144 -7.59 21.41 7.83
N LYS A 145 -8.58 20.54 7.67
CA LYS A 145 -8.55 19.20 8.25
C LYS A 145 -8.50 18.18 7.13
N LYS A 146 -7.43 17.38 7.11
CA LYS A 146 -7.31 16.28 6.16
C LYS A 146 -8.09 15.07 6.64
N GLY A 147 -8.70 14.35 5.70
CA GLY A 147 -9.25 13.01 5.88
C GLY A 147 -8.26 11.95 5.39
N ASP A 148 -8.81 10.94 4.74
CA ASP A 148 -8.07 9.81 4.22
C ASP A 148 -7.18 10.19 3.03
N LEU A 149 -6.06 9.47 2.91
CA LEU A 149 -5.24 9.45 1.71
C LEU A 149 -5.99 8.68 0.63
N LEU A 150 -6.13 9.29 -0.54
CA LEU A 150 -6.81 8.75 -1.70
C LEU A 150 -5.79 8.11 -2.67
N PRO A 151 -6.24 7.24 -3.60
CA PRO A 151 -5.39 6.73 -4.66
C PRO A 151 -4.73 7.84 -5.48
N ASN A 152 -3.65 7.48 -6.20
CA ASN A 152 -2.91 8.39 -7.09
C ASN A 152 -2.28 9.61 -6.38
N GLY A 153 -2.05 9.53 -5.07
CA GLY A 153 -1.35 10.57 -4.32
C GLY A 153 -2.21 11.78 -3.95
N TYR A 154 -3.52 11.60 -3.89
CA TYR A 154 -4.47 12.62 -3.45
C TYR A 154 -4.77 12.47 -1.95
N VAL A 155 -5.28 13.53 -1.34
CA VAL A 155 -5.77 13.53 0.04
C VAL A 155 -7.13 14.23 0.08
N SER A 156 -8.05 13.67 0.85
CA SER A 156 -9.35 14.30 1.08
C SER A 156 -9.22 15.42 2.11
N ILE A 157 -9.94 16.53 1.89
CA ILE A 157 -10.07 17.63 2.85
C ILE A 157 -11.51 17.62 3.36
N THR A 158 -11.67 17.41 4.67
CA THR A 158 -12.97 17.30 5.32
C THR A 158 -13.50 18.64 5.80
N GLU A 159 -12.61 19.59 6.11
CA GLU A 159 -12.96 20.93 6.59
C GLU A 159 -11.94 21.97 6.06
N GLY A 160 -12.43 23.19 5.79
CA GLY A 160 -11.57 24.35 5.48
C GLY A 160 -11.25 24.56 4.00
N LEU A 161 -11.86 23.80 3.08
CA LEU A 161 -11.76 24.03 1.64
C LEU A 161 -13.16 23.90 1.02
N TYR A 162 -13.56 24.89 0.22
CA TYR A 162 -14.83 24.88 -0.49
C TYR A 162 -14.65 24.33 -1.92
N PRO A 163 -15.72 23.79 -2.53
CA PRO A 163 -15.69 23.43 -3.95
C PRO A 163 -15.28 24.62 -4.82
N ASP A 164 -14.63 24.33 -5.95
CA ASP A 164 -14.18 25.29 -6.95
C ASP A 164 -13.11 26.31 -6.49
N GLU A 165 -12.55 26.14 -5.30
CA GLU A 165 -11.40 26.94 -4.85
C GLU A 165 -10.09 26.44 -5.48
N THR A 166 -9.26 27.39 -5.92
CA THR A 166 -7.94 27.09 -6.48
C THR A 166 -6.89 27.06 -5.38
N VAL A 167 -6.07 26.02 -5.34
CA VAL A 167 -4.97 25.85 -4.37
C VAL A 167 -3.63 25.82 -5.09
N ALA A 168 -2.60 26.41 -4.48
CA ALA A 168 -1.25 26.32 -5.01
C ALA A 168 -0.71 24.89 -4.83
N ASN A 169 -0.05 24.37 -5.86
CA ASN A 169 0.55 23.02 -5.85
C ASN A 169 2.09 23.04 -5.93
N SER A 170 2.70 24.21 -6.18
CA SER A 170 4.15 24.37 -6.33
C SER A 170 4.62 25.64 -5.60
N GLY A 171 5.93 25.75 -5.33
CA GLY A 171 6.52 26.94 -4.70
C GLY A 171 6.08 27.21 -3.25
N LEU A 172 5.39 26.26 -2.60
CA LEU A 172 4.67 26.47 -1.33
C LEU A 172 5.53 26.96 -0.17
N ARG A 173 6.83 26.61 -0.18
CA ARG A 173 7.79 27.03 0.85
C ARG A 173 8.12 28.52 0.79
N PHE A 174 7.91 29.15 -0.37
CA PHE A 174 8.19 30.57 -0.59
C PHE A 174 6.95 31.45 -0.40
N LEU A 175 5.78 30.86 -0.25
CA LEU A 175 4.53 31.59 -0.08
C LEU A 175 4.40 32.14 1.34
N SER A 176 3.83 33.34 1.43
CA SER A 176 3.45 34.00 2.69
C SER A 176 2.03 34.53 2.57
N ASP A 177 1.37 34.73 3.70
CA ASP A 177 -0.02 35.20 3.69
C ASP A 177 -0.14 36.59 3.04
N GLY A 178 -1.10 36.74 2.14
CA GLY A 178 -1.31 37.97 1.36
C GLY A 178 -0.30 38.20 0.22
N MET A 179 0.63 37.27 -0.02
CA MET A 179 1.62 37.38 -1.09
C MET A 179 0.94 37.41 -2.46
N LYS A 180 1.32 38.38 -3.30
CA LYS A 180 0.92 38.41 -4.70
C LYS A 180 1.72 37.38 -5.49
N ILE A 181 1.04 36.63 -6.33
CA ILE A 181 1.62 35.58 -7.16
C ILE A 181 1.26 35.80 -8.62
N SER A 182 2.04 35.23 -9.52
CA SER A 182 1.65 35.05 -10.91
C SER A 182 1.30 33.58 -11.08
N VAL A 183 0.06 33.29 -11.49
CA VAL A 183 -0.35 31.91 -11.74
C VAL A 183 0.19 31.50 -13.10
N GLU A 184 1.06 30.49 -13.12
CA GLU A 184 1.46 29.81 -14.35
C GLU A 184 0.63 28.52 -14.41
N ASN A 185 -0.35 28.48 -15.30
CA ASN A 185 -1.15 27.28 -15.53
C ASN A 185 -0.40 26.43 -16.56
N GLU A 186 0.03 25.23 -16.18
CA GLU A 186 0.35 24.15 -17.12
C GLU A 186 -0.91 23.35 -17.48
#